data_AF-A0A383AUW4-F1
#
_entry.id   AF-A0A383AUW4-F1
#
_cell.length_a   1.000
_cell.length_b   1.000
_cell.length_c   1.000
_cell.angle_alpha   90.00
_cell.angle_beta   90.00
_cell.angle_gamma   90.00
#
_symmetry.space_group_name_H-M   'P 1'
#
loop_
_entity.id
_entity.type
_entity.pdbx_description
1 polymer ?
#
loop_
_entity_poly.entity_id
_entity_poly.type
_entity_poly.pdbx_seq_one_letter_code
_entity_poly.pdbx_strand_id
1 'polypeptide(L)'
;MTVSCHICNHPMVYRFDVDIFGLFRCAVCGLECLDPQPDDEKLGAIYDEAYFLGSGDKTTEKSMDNMKRSTALGYIELLSAYVDIDNPRLMEVGCGGGDFLATAKKKGYSVAGVEISPTAVGDANRKLGEDVVIQGGVSSLDL
;
A
#
# COMPACT_ATOMS: atom_id res chain seq x y z
N MET A 1 -13.68 27.87 0.50
CA MET A 1 -14.42 26.60 0.41
C MET A 1 -14.23 25.86 1.72
N THR A 2 -15.21 25.09 2.17
CA THR A 2 -15.09 24.30 3.40
C THR A 2 -14.71 22.87 3.03
N VAL A 3 -13.55 22.40 3.50
CA VAL A 3 -13.12 21.01 3.28
C VAL A 3 -14.06 20.09 4.06
N SER A 4 -14.58 19.06 3.38
CA SER A 4 -15.51 18.08 3.98
C SER A 4 -14.78 16.77 4.27
N CYS A 5 -15.05 16.18 5.43
CA CYS A 5 -14.40 14.94 5.84
C CYS A 5 -14.77 13.74 4.95
N HIS A 6 -13.77 13.04 4.41
CA HIS A 6 -13.97 11.86 3.55
C HIS A 6 -14.64 10.65 4.23
N ILE A 7 -14.78 10.66 5.56
CA ILE A 7 -15.38 9.56 6.33
C ILE A 7 -16.80 9.89 6.80
N CYS A 8 -17.01 11.09 7.34
CA CYS A 8 -18.30 11.44 7.99
C CYS A 8 -18.94 12.71 7.44
N ASN A 9 -18.40 13.30 6.36
CA ASN A 9 -18.89 14.48 5.66
C ASN A 9 -19.02 15.78 6.49
N HIS A 10 -18.59 15.77 7.76
CA HIS A 10 -18.58 16.99 8.57
C HIS A 10 -17.49 17.96 8.10
N PRO A 11 -17.69 19.27 8.31
CA PRO A 11 -16.67 20.28 8.06
C PRO A 11 -15.36 19.96 8.78
N MET A 12 -14.24 20.15 8.08
CA MET A 12 -12.92 19.97 8.65
C MET A 12 -12.33 21.31 9.09
N VAL A 13 -11.53 21.25 10.16
CA VAL A 13 -10.88 22.41 10.77
C VAL A 13 -9.42 22.44 10.33
N TYR A 14 -8.99 23.55 9.75
CA TYR A 14 -7.60 23.80 9.38
C TYR A 14 -6.66 23.68 10.60
N ARG A 15 -5.45 23.13 10.38
CA ARG A 15 -4.43 22.94 11.41
C ARG A 15 -3.18 23.77 11.13
N PHE A 16 -2.47 23.46 10.06
CA PHE A 16 -1.23 24.11 9.62
C PHE A 16 -0.90 23.65 8.19
N ASP A 17 0.08 24.28 7.55
CA ASP A 17 0.52 23.92 6.20
C ASP A 17 1.71 22.94 6.24
N VAL A 18 1.72 22.00 5.28
CA VAL A 18 2.84 21.13 4.92
C VAL A 18 3.21 21.46 3.48
N ASP A 19 4.26 22.27 3.31
CA ASP A 19 4.63 22.86 2.02
C ASP A 19 3.45 23.63 1.40
N ILE A 20 2.94 23.21 0.24
CA ILE A 20 1.79 23.84 -0.44
C ILE A 20 0.43 23.24 -0.05
N PHE A 21 0.41 22.28 0.89
CA PHE A 21 -0.81 21.55 1.28
C PHE A 21 -1.28 21.96 2.68
N GLY A 22 -2.56 22.30 2.83
CA GLY A 22 -3.14 22.55 4.15
C GLY A 22 -3.50 21.22 4.84
N LEU A 23 -3.11 21.04 6.10
CA LEU A 23 -3.57 19.93 6.93
C LEU A 23 -4.88 20.32 7.63
N PHE A 24 -5.89 19.45 7.52
CA PHE A 24 -7.20 19.63 8.13
C PHE A 24 -7.52 18.46 9.04
N ARG A 25 -8.28 18.71 10.12
CA ARG A 25 -8.77 17.70 11.06
C ARG A 25 -10.28 17.77 11.22
N CYS A 26 -10.96 16.63 11.15
CA CYS A 26 -12.38 16.55 11.49
C CYS A 26 -12.59 16.61 13.01
N ALA A 27 -13.42 17.53 13.48
CA ALA A 27 -13.74 17.66 14.91
C ALA A 27 -14.64 16.53 15.45
N VAL A 28 -15.26 15.73 14.58
CA VAL A 28 -16.19 14.66 14.96
C VAL A 28 -15.49 13.30 15.00
N CYS A 29 -14.92 12.83 13.88
CA CYS A 29 -14.28 11.51 13.82
C CYS A 29 -12.76 11.55 14.03
N GLY A 30 -12.14 12.73 14.00
CA GLY A 30 -10.69 12.88 14.20
C GLY A 30 -9.82 12.58 12.98
N LEU A 31 -10.39 12.26 11.81
CA LEU A 31 -9.63 12.10 10.56
C LEU A 31 -8.82 13.36 10.26
N GLU A 32 -7.56 13.16 9.85
CA GLU A 32 -6.73 14.22 9.29
C GLU A 32 -6.49 13.96 7.80
N CYS A 33 -6.52 15.02 6.99
CA CYS A 33 -6.19 14.95 5.57
C CYS A 33 -5.46 16.21 5.11
N LEU A 34 -4.71 16.07 4.02
CA LEU A 34 -4.17 17.19 3.27
C LEU A 34 -5.19 17.64 2.22
N ASP A 35 -5.33 18.95 2.03
CA ASP A 35 -6.12 19.56 0.98
C ASP A 35 -5.33 20.73 0.34
N PRO A 36 -5.27 20.84 -1.01
CA PRO A 36 -5.91 19.94 -1.99
C PRO A 36 -5.24 18.56 -2.06
N GLN A 37 -6.02 17.53 -2.37
CA GLN A 37 -5.44 16.22 -2.71
C GLN A 37 -4.62 16.36 -4.01
N PRO A 38 -3.42 15.76 -4.09
CA PRO A 38 -2.69 15.67 -5.36
C PRO A 38 -3.56 15.00 -6.43
N ASP A 39 -3.54 15.54 -7.63
CA ASP A 39 -4.18 14.93 -8.80
C ASP A 39 -3.43 13.65 -9.23
N ASP A 40 -4.07 12.85 -10.10
CA ASP A 40 -3.52 11.57 -10.57
C ASP A 40 -2.16 11.71 -11.24
N GLU A 41 -1.88 12.84 -11.90
CA GLU A 41 -0.59 13.13 -12.53
C GLU A 41 0.50 13.31 -11.46
N LYS A 42 0.25 14.13 -10.43
CA LYS A 42 1.16 14.30 -9.30
C LYS A 42 1.35 13.01 -8.51
N LEU A 43 0.27 12.24 -8.29
CA LEU A 43 0.37 10.93 -7.66
C LEU A 43 1.24 9.99 -8.50
N GLY A 44 1.03 9.94 -9.82
CA GLY A 44 1.86 9.18 -10.75
C GLY A 44 3.35 9.55 -10.62
N ALA A 45 3.66 10.85 -10.66
CA ALA A 45 5.04 11.34 -10.49
C ALA A 45 5.64 11.01 -9.11
N ILE A 46 4.83 10.98 -8.05
CA ILE A 46 5.27 10.54 -6.71
C ILE A 46 5.58 9.05 -6.71
N TYR A 47 4.80 8.22 -7.41
CA TYR A 47 4.92 6.76 -7.48
C TYR A 47 5.80 6.24 -8.65
N ASP A 48 6.39 7.14 -9.44
CA ASP A 48 7.38 6.83 -10.47
C ASP A 48 8.68 6.30 -9.86
N GLU A 49 9.68 6.03 -10.71
CA GLU A 49 10.95 5.33 -10.39
C GLU A 49 11.64 5.78 -9.08
N ALA A 50 11.45 7.04 -8.68
CA ALA A 50 11.99 7.62 -7.46
C ALA A 50 11.32 7.16 -6.14
N TYR A 51 10.11 6.60 -6.17
CA TYR A 51 9.40 6.17 -4.95
C TYR A 51 10.02 4.92 -4.31
N PHE A 52 10.43 3.97 -5.15
CA PHE A 52 10.99 2.69 -4.73
C PHE A 52 12.51 2.64 -4.80
N LEU A 53 13.16 3.58 -5.49
CA LEU A 53 14.60 3.79 -5.36
C LEU A 53 14.89 4.42 -4.01
N GLY A 54 14.82 3.58 -2.98
CA GLY A 54 15.45 3.79 -1.71
C GLY A 54 16.85 4.34 -1.97
N SER A 55 17.07 5.57 -1.54
CA SER A 55 18.29 6.34 -1.77
C SER A 55 19.45 5.81 -0.91
N GLY A 56 19.52 4.49 -0.74
CA GLY A 56 20.35 3.82 0.24
C GLY A 56 21.11 2.66 -0.39
N ASP A 57 22.28 2.36 0.17
CA ASP A 57 23.12 1.29 -0.32
C ASP A 57 22.44 -0.11 -0.18
N LYS A 58 23.08 -1.14 -0.73
CA LYS A 58 22.63 -2.55 -0.61
C LYS A 58 22.38 -3.01 0.82
N THR A 59 23.00 -2.39 1.81
CA THR A 59 22.82 -2.71 3.24
C THR A 59 21.47 -2.23 3.72
N THR A 60 21.07 -1.02 3.31
CA THR A 60 19.75 -0.45 3.64
C THR A 60 18.62 -1.22 2.97
N GLU A 61 18.77 -1.58 1.70
CA GLU A 61 17.80 -2.41 0.95
C GLU A 61 17.57 -3.74 1.67
N LYS A 62 18.65 -4.45 2.03
CA LYS A 62 18.55 -5.73 2.74
C LYS A 62 17.91 -5.59 4.12
N SER A 63 18.16 -4.48 4.81
CA SER A 63 17.56 -4.21 6.11
C SER A 63 16.05 -3.93 5.98
N MET A 64 15.65 -3.17 4.96
CA MET A 64 14.24 -2.94 4.63
C MET A 64 13.53 -4.23 4.24
N ASP A 65 14.15 -5.08 3.42
CA ASP A 65 13.58 -6.38 3.04
C ASP A 65 13.36 -7.28 4.25
N ASN A 66 14.33 -7.35 5.17
CA ASN A 66 14.19 -8.10 6.41
C ASN A 66 13.06 -7.55 7.29
N MET A 67 12.95 -6.23 7.40
CA MET A 67 11.88 -5.56 8.14
C MET A 67 10.51 -5.89 7.54
N LYS A 68 10.34 -5.72 6.22
CA LYS A 68 9.10 -6.04 5.51
C LYS A 68 8.71 -7.50 5.68
N ARG A 69 9.67 -8.43 5.55
CA ARG A 69 9.44 -9.86 5.78
C ARG A 69 9.04 -10.17 7.21
N SER A 70 9.64 -9.50 8.20
CA SER A 70 9.27 -9.66 9.61
C SER A 70 7.84 -9.19 9.87
N THR A 71 7.45 -8.03 9.34
CA THR A 71 6.07 -7.51 9.43
C THR A 71 5.09 -8.46 8.74
N ALA A 72 5.43 -8.92 7.53
CA ALA A 72 4.63 -9.88 6.77
C ALA A 72 4.38 -11.18 7.54
N LEU A 73 5.41 -11.72 8.21
CA LEU A 73 5.27 -12.91 9.05
C LEU A 73 4.33 -12.65 10.23
N GLY A 74 4.48 -11.50 10.91
CA GLY A 74 3.58 -11.11 12.00
C GLY A 74 2.12 -11.02 11.56
N TYR A 75 1.85 -10.49 10.36
CA TYR A 75 0.50 -10.46 9.80
C TYR A 75 -0.03 -11.85 9.46
N ILE A 76 0.76 -12.75 8.87
CA ILE A 76 0.31 -14.12 8.63
C ILE A 76 0.03 -14.88 9.93
N GLU A 77 0.87 -14.72 10.95
CA GLU A 77 0.66 -15.32 12.26
C GLU A 77 -0.62 -14.78 12.92
N LEU A 78 -0.85 -13.47 12.86
CA LEU A 78 -2.10 -12.88 13.33
C LEU A 78 -3.30 -13.45 12.59
N LEU A 79 -3.25 -13.51 11.25
CA LEU A 79 -4.34 -14.04 10.42
C LEU A 79 -4.62 -15.51 10.74
N SER A 80 -3.60 -16.32 11.00
CA SER A 80 -3.77 -17.75 11.34
C SER A 80 -4.57 -17.98 12.61
N ALA A 81 -4.68 -16.98 13.50
CA ALA A 81 -5.53 -17.06 14.69
C ALA A 81 -7.02 -16.84 14.40
N TYR A 82 -7.37 -16.30 13.23
CA TYR A 82 -8.75 -15.94 12.85
C TYR A 82 -9.25 -16.66 11.59
N VAL A 83 -8.33 -17.20 10.79
CA VAL A 83 -8.63 -17.80 9.50
C VAL A 83 -8.14 -19.25 9.52
N ASP A 84 -9.07 -20.17 9.79
CA ASP A 84 -8.87 -21.61 9.64
C ASP A 84 -9.60 -22.07 8.37
N ILE A 85 -8.92 -21.92 7.23
CA ILE A 85 -9.47 -22.22 5.91
C ILE A 85 -8.49 -23.11 5.16
N ASP A 86 -8.99 -24.23 4.64
CA ASP A 86 -8.25 -25.07 3.70
C ASP A 86 -7.94 -24.29 2.41
N ASN A 87 -6.66 -24.21 2.03
CA ASN A 87 -6.17 -23.45 0.88
C ASN A 87 -6.54 -21.95 0.93
N PRO A 88 -6.00 -21.18 1.88
CA PRO A 88 -6.39 -19.80 2.07
C PRO A 88 -5.99 -18.93 0.87
N ARG A 89 -6.81 -17.93 0.58
CA ARG A 89 -6.58 -16.98 -0.52
C ARG A 89 -6.31 -15.59 0.06
N LEU A 90 -5.30 -14.90 -0.47
CA LEU A 90 -4.91 -13.57 -0.03
C LEU A 90 -4.79 -12.61 -1.22
N MET A 91 -5.46 -11.47 -1.10
CA MET A 91 -5.43 -10.37 -2.06
C MET A 91 -4.80 -9.15 -1.38
N GLU A 92 -3.80 -8.54 -1.99
CA GLU A 92 -3.19 -7.30 -1.48
C GLU A 92 -3.40 -6.13 -2.46
N VAL A 93 -3.90 -5.01 -1.93
CA VAL A 93 -4.05 -3.75 -2.67
C VAL A 93 -2.87 -2.85 -2.34
N GLY A 94 -2.13 -2.40 -3.35
CA GLY A 94 -0.88 -1.66 -3.16
C GLY A 94 0.24 -2.56 -2.64
N CYS A 95 0.46 -3.70 -3.31
CA CYS A 95 1.38 -4.74 -2.81
C CYS A 95 2.87 -4.38 -2.94
N GLY A 96 3.21 -3.26 -3.58
CA GLY A 96 4.58 -2.88 -3.88
C GLY A 96 5.36 -4.02 -4.52
N GLY A 97 6.60 -4.24 -4.09
CA GLY A 97 7.47 -5.33 -4.56
C GLY A 97 7.09 -6.74 -4.06
N GLY A 98 5.89 -6.94 -3.50
CA GLY A 98 5.32 -8.26 -3.23
C GLY A 98 5.88 -9.02 -2.02
N ASP A 99 6.46 -8.35 -1.02
CA ASP A 99 7.07 -9.00 0.15
C ASP A 99 6.06 -9.76 1.02
N PHE A 100 4.86 -9.19 1.21
CA PHE A 100 3.79 -9.85 1.96
C PHE A 100 3.22 -11.03 1.18
N LEU A 101 2.88 -10.85 -0.11
CA LEU A 101 2.44 -11.93 -1.01
C LEU A 101 3.45 -13.11 -1.03
N ALA A 102 4.75 -12.83 -1.16
CA ALA A 102 5.77 -13.87 -1.19
C ALA A 102 5.86 -14.63 0.15
N THR A 103 5.63 -13.94 1.26
CA THR A 103 5.58 -14.55 2.59
C THR A 103 4.32 -15.40 2.77
N ALA A 104 3.16 -14.90 2.32
CA ALA A 104 1.89 -15.62 2.33
C ALA A 104 1.96 -16.90 1.48
N LYS A 105 2.50 -16.81 0.26
CA LYS A 105 2.67 -17.97 -0.64
C LYS A 105 3.51 -19.07 0.01
N LYS A 106 4.61 -18.72 0.70
CA LYS A 106 5.43 -19.68 1.47
C LYS A 106 4.69 -20.34 2.63
N LYS A 107 3.58 -19.75 3.09
CA LYS A 107 2.71 -20.26 4.14
C LYS A 107 1.48 -21.00 3.58
N GLY A 108 1.44 -21.26 2.28
CA GLY A 108 0.40 -22.06 1.63
C GLY A 108 -0.78 -21.26 1.10
N TYR A 109 -0.70 -19.93 1.07
CA TYR A 109 -1.75 -19.09 0.49
C TYR A 109 -1.67 -19.09 -1.03
N SER A 110 -2.83 -19.11 -1.69
CA SER A 110 -2.94 -18.60 -3.06
C SER A 110 -3.01 -17.09 -3.02
N VAL A 111 -2.18 -16.41 -3.81
CA VAL A 111 -1.99 -14.96 -3.71
C VAL A 111 -2.37 -14.23 -5.00
N ALA A 112 -2.84 -13.00 -4.85
CA ALA A 112 -3.06 -12.06 -5.94
C ALA A 112 -2.78 -10.63 -5.44
N GLY A 113 -2.41 -9.74 -6.34
CA GLY A 113 -2.09 -8.35 -5.99
C GLY A 113 -2.46 -7.34 -7.05
N VAL A 114 -2.61 -6.08 -6.64
CA VAL A 114 -2.73 -4.94 -7.54
C VAL A 114 -1.82 -3.82 -7.07
N GLU A 115 -1.09 -3.22 -8.00
CA GLU A 115 -0.10 -2.17 -7.71
C GLU A 115 -0.05 -1.14 -8.86
N ILE A 116 0.03 0.15 -8.53
CA ILE A 116 0.03 1.23 -9.53
C ILE A 116 1.38 1.30 -10.26
N SER A 117 2.48 1.07 -9.53
CA SER A 117 3.84 1.19 -10.08
C SER A 117 4.19 -0.01 -10.98
N PRO A 118 4.45 0.21 -12.29
CA PRO A 118 4.79 -0.88 -13.21
C PRO A 118 6.09 -1.59 -12.83
N THR A 119 7.06 -0.84 -12.28
CA THR A 119 8.33 -1.39 -11.79
C THR A 119 8.09 -2.34 -10.61
N ALA A 120 7.28 -1.92 -9.64
CA ALA A 120 6.95 -2.73 -8.47
C ALA A 120 6.17 -4.00 -8.85
N VAL A 121 5.24 -3.93 -9.81
CA VAL A 121 4.55 -5.09 -10.39
C VAL A 121 5.57 -6.10 -10.94
N GLY A 122 6.53 -5.62 -11.74
CA GLY A 122 7.59 -6.47 -12.32
C GLY A 122 8.46 -7.14 -11.25
N ASP A 123 8.82 -6.41 -10.19
CA ASP A 123 9.58 -6.95 -9.06
C ASP A 123 8.78 -7.98 -8.26
N ALA A 124 7.49 -7.71 -8.01
CA ALA A 124 6.61 -8.62 -7.30
C ALA A 124 6.42 -9.94 -8.06
N ASN A 125 6.08 -9.89 -9.35
CA ASN A 125 5.88 -11.10 -10.16
C ASN A 125 7.19 -11.91 -10.31
N ARG A 126 8.33 -11.24 -10.47
CA ARG A 126 9.65 -11.90 -10.45
C ARG A 126 9.95 -12.57 -9.11
N LYS A 127 9.61 -11.92 -7.98
CA LYS A 127 9.78 -12.47 -6.62
C LYS A 127 8.85 -13.66 -6.37
N LEU A 128 7.65 -13.65 -6.95
CA LEU A 128 6.63 -14.70 -6.81
C LEU A 128 6.84 -15.87 -7.77
N GLY A 129 7.54 -15.63 -8.88
CA GLY A 129 7.77 -16.59 -9.96
C GLY A 129 6.55 -16.83 -10.86
N GLU A 130 5.55 -15.93 -10.81
CA GLU A 130 4.29 -16.03 -11.55
C GLU A 130 3.64 -14.64 -11.69
N ASP A 131 2.84 -14.46 -12.73
CA ASP A 131 2.14 -13.20 -13.04
C ASP A 131 0.79 -13.13 -12.32
N VAL A 132 0.83 -12.87 -11.01
CA VAL A 132 -0.36 -12.79 -10.13
C VAL A 132 -0.60 -11.38 -9.57
N VAL A 133 0.32 -10.46 -9.84
CA VAL A 133 0.15 -9.02 -9.57
C VAL A 133 -0.14 -8.30 -10.88
N ILE A 134 -1.21 -7.50 -10.89
CA ILE A 134 -1.59 -6.68 -12.04
C ILE A 134 -1.29 -5.21 -11.78
N GLN A 135 -0.99 -4.47 -12.85
CA GLN A 135 -0.84 -3.03 -12.76
C GLN A 135 -2.22 -2.35 -12.68
N GLY A 136 -2.45 -1.53 -11.66
CA GLY A 136 -3.67 -0.75 -11.52
C GLY A 136 -4.03 -0.38 -10.08
N GLY A 137 -5.30 -0.07 -9.86
CA GLY A 137 -5.87 0.21 -8.54
C GLY A 137 -7.04 -0.73 -8.24
N VAL A 138 -7.77 -0.48 -7.16
CA VAL A 138 -8.94 -1.32 -6.81
C VAL A 138 -9.98 -1.37 -7.93
N SER A 139 -10.11 -0.29 -8.71
CA SER A 139 -11.03 -0.20 -9.86
C SER A 139 -10.64 -1.08 -11.05
N SER A 140 -9.40 -1.59 -11.11
CA SER A 140 -8.97 -2.52 -12.16
C SER A 140 -9.22 -3.99 -11.82
N LEU A 141 -9.78 -4.27 -10.64
CA LEU A 141 -10.09 -5.63 -10.20
C LEU A 141 -11.47 -6.06 -10.71
N ASP A 142 -11.53 -7.27 -11.27
CA ASP A 142 -12.79 -7.97 -11.53
C ASP A 142 -13.18 -8.73 -10.25
N LEU A 143 -13.95 -8.08 -9.37
CA LEU A 143 -14.37 -8.58 -8.06
C LEU A 143 -15.75 -9.22 -8.08
#